data_AF-A0AA95G9K4-F1
#
_entry.id   AF-A0AA95G9K4-F1
#
_cell.length_a   1.000
_cell.length_b   1.000
_cell.length_c   1.000
_cell.angle_alpha   90.00
_cell.angle_beta   90.00
_cell.angle_gamma   90.00
#
_symmetry.space_group_name_H-M   'P 1'
#
loop_
_entity.id
_entity.type
_entity.pdbx_description
1 polymer ?
#
loop_
_entity_poly.entity_id
_entity_poly.type
_entity_poly.pdbx_seq_one_letter_code
_entity_poly.pdbx_strand_id
1 'polypeptide(L)' 'MEYLLSKIYSDPIYSIKSLTTFQLNYFLDYFKFECRNEYYPTSQECNDDKEMANLIYKNIKTEIKQRVKLGIPYRQLH' A
#
# COMPACT_ATOMS: atom_id res chain seq x y z
N MET A 1 -7.65 5.34 10.31
CA MET A 1 -7.00 4.77 9.10
C MET A 1 -6.63 5.85 8.09
N GLU A 2 -7.44 6.90 7.91
CA GLU A 2 -7.13 8.05 7.03
C GLU A 2 -5.78 8.73 7.33
N TYR A 3 -5.40 8.87 8.61
CA TYR A 3 -4.08 9.40 8.99
C TYR A 3 -2.91 8.55 8.43
N LEU A 4 -3.05 7.21 8.44
CA LEU A 4 -2.04 6.32 7.89
C LEU A 4 -2.03 6.37 6.36
N LEU A 5 -3.21 6.48 5.74
CA LEU A 5 -3.34 6.65 4.30
C LEU A 5 -2.63 7.93 3.83
N SER A 6 -2.88 9.06 4.48
CA SER A 6 -2.21 10.33 4.20
C SER A 6 -0.69 10.21 4.30
N LYS A 7 -0.17 9.55 5.35
CA LYS A 7 1.28 9.27 5.47
C LYS A 7 1.83 8.44 4.33
N ILE A 8 1.11 7.40 3.90
CA ILE A 8 1.53 6.54 2.78
C ILE A 8 1.59 7.33 1.47
N TYR A 9 0.65 8.25 1.23
CA TYR A 9 0.71 9.14 0.06
C TYR A 9 1.84 10.17 0.14
N SER A 10 2.18 10.66 1.33
CA SER A 10 3.29 11.62 1.48
C SER A 10 4.68 10.97 1.38
N ASP A 11 4.84 9.77 1.92
CA ASP A 11 6.10 9.02 1.88
C ASP A 11 5.83 7.50 1.82
N PRO A 12 5.66 6.93 0.62
CA PRO A 12 5.34 5.51 0.46
C PRO A 12 6.43 4.60 0.99
N ILE A 13 7.70 4.96 0.79
CA ILE A 13 8.83 4.05 1.03
C ILE A 13 9.04 3.85 2.53
N TYR A 14 9.09 4.93 3.30
CA TYR A 14 9.32 4.83 4.74
C TYR A 14 8.04 4.45 5.49
N SER A 15 6.88 4.98 5.07
CA SER A 15 5.62 4.68 5.75
C SER A 15 5.29 3.19 5.68
N ILE A 16 5.43 2.56 4.51
CA ILE A 16 5.12 1.12 4.31
C ILE A 16 5.98 0.22 5.23
N LYS A 17 7.27 0.54 5.40
CA LYS A 17 8.16 -0.23 6.27
C LYS A 17 7.74 -0.20 7.73
N SER A 18 7.15 0.90 8.18
CA SER A 18 6.69 1.07 9.56
C SER A 18 5.37 0.35 9.87
N LEU A 19 4.66 -0.12 8.85
CA LEU A 19 3.36 -0.78 9.04
C LEU A 19 3.51 -2.20 9.58
N THR A 20 2.56 -2.61 10.40
CA THR A 20 2.39 -4.02 10.79
C THR A 20 1.92 -4.87 9.59
N THR A 21 2.11 -6.18 9.65
CA THR A 21 1.64 -7.09 8.59
C THR A 21 0.12 -7.03 8.40
N PHE A 22 -0.64 -6.85 9.49
CA PHE A 22 -2.09 -6.63 9.41
C PHE A 22 -2.44 -5.37 8.63
N GLN A 23 -1.79 -4.24 8.94
CA GLN A 23 -1.98 -2.98 8.22
C GLN A 23 -1.53 -3.10 6.76
N LEU A 24 -0.43 -3.79 6.47
CA LEU A 24 0.02 -4.03 5.11
C LEU A 24 -1.02 -4.82 4.29
N ASN A 25 -1.63 -5.85 4.86
CA ASN A 25 -2.68 -6.60 4.17
C ASN A 25 -3.94 -5.75 3.94
N TYR A 26 -4.34 -4.96 4.93
CA TYR A 26 -5.45 -4.00 4.77
C TYR A 26 -5.18 -3.03 3.60
N PHE A 27 -4.00 -2.40 3.57
CA PHE A 27 -3.66 -1.45 2.52
C PHE A 27 -3.42 -2.14 1.17
N LEU A 28 -2.96 -3.39 1.15
CA LEU A 28 -2.85 -4.17 -0.08
C LEU A 28 -4.21 -4.31 -0.76
N ASP A 29 -5.25 -4.66 -0.01
CA ASP A 29 -6.61 -4.80 -0.54
C ASP A 29 -7.22 -3.45 -0.93
N TYR A 30 -7.00 -2.41 -0.11
CA TYR A 30 -7.40 -1.04 -0.41
C TYR A 30 -6.83 -0.58 -1.76
N PHE A 31 -5.50 -0.59 -1.92
CA PHE A 31 -4.88 -0.10 -3.14
C PHE A 31 -5.13 -1.02 -4.35
N LYS A 32 -5.34 -2.32 -4.14
CA LYS A 32 -5.80 -3.23 -5.20
C LYS A 32 -7.17 -2.85 -5.73
N PHE A 33 -8.07 -2.38 -4.87
CA PHE A 33 -9.38 -1.86 -5.27
C PHE A 33 -9.24 -0.52 -6.01
N GLU A 34 -8.48 0.42 -5.45
CA GLU A 34 -8.20 1.72 -6.09
C GLU A 34 -7.61 1.57 -7.50
N CYS A 35 -6.67 0.63 -7.69
CA CYS A 35 -6.07 0.35 -8.99
C CYS A 35 -7.02 -0.31 -10.00
N ARG A 36 -8.10 -0.96 -9.52
CA ARG A 36 -9.09 -1.65 -10.36
C ARG A 36 -10.27 -0.76 -10.75
N ASN A 37 -10.51 0.32 -10.03
CA ASN A 37 -11.54 1.28 -10.39
C ASN A 37 -11.12 2.06 -11.65
N GLU A 38 -11.41 1.47 -12.80
CA GLU A 38 -11.36 2.10 -14.12
C GLU A 38 -12.49 3.13 -14.32
N TYR A 39 -13.26 3.47 -13.28
CA TYR A 39 -14.34 4.45 -13.36
C TYR A 39 -13.77 5.88 -13.54
N TYR A 40 -13.40 6.15 -14.81
CA TYR A 40 -13.19 7.40 -15.54
C TYR A 40 -12.28 8.48 -14.95
N PRO A 41 -11.08 8.72 -15.54
CA PRO A 41 -10.40 10.01 -15.47
C PRO A 41 -10.58 10.79 -16.78
N THR A 42 -11.12 12.01 -16.74
CA THR A 42 -11.02 12.99 -17.83
C THR A 42 -9.94 14.04 -17.59
N SER A 43 -9.28 14.05 -16.42
CA SER A 43 -8.23 15.02 -16.05
C SER A 43 -6.87 14.36 -15.78
N GLN A 44 -5.79 15.11 -16.00
CA GLN A 44 -4.40 14.68 -15.76
C GLN A 44 -4.14 14.34 -14.29
N GLU A 45 -4.69 15.13 -13.36
CA GLU A 45 -4.53 14.92 -11.91
C GLU A 45 -5.01 13.53 -11.47
N CYS A 46 -6.09 13.03 -12.07
CA CYS A 46 -6.60 11.69 -11.76
C CYS A 46 -5.68 10.56 -12.28
N ASN A 47 -4.92 10.82 -13.35
CA ASN A 47 -3.91 9.86 -13.82
C ASN A 47 -2.70 9.82 -12.88
N ASP A 48 -2.26 10.97 -12.38
CA ASP A 48 -1.13 11.07 -11.44
C ASP A 48 -1.47 10.35 -10.13
N ASP A 49 -2.69 10.52 -9.61
CA ASP A 49 -3.19 9.81 -8.42
C ASP A 49 -3.21 8.28 -8.63
N LYS A 50 -3.61 7.83 -9.82
CA LYS A 50 -3.62 6.40 -10.18
C LYS A 50 -2.22 5.82 -10.29
N GLU A 51 -1.27 6.58 -10.83
CA GLU A 51 0.13 6.15 -10.89
C GLU A 51 0.71 6.01 -9.47
N MET A 52 0.42 6.98 -8.60
CA MET A 52 0.84 6.94 -7.20
C MET A 52 0.22 5.76 -6.45
N ALA A 53 -1.08 5.51 -6.60
CA ALA A 53 -1.75 4.36 -6.01
C ALA A 53 -1.14 3.03 -6.47
N ASN A 54 -0.80 2.90 -7.75
CA ASN A 54 -0.12 1.73 -8.30
C ASN A 54 1.30 1.54 -7.74
N LEU A 55 2.05 2.63 -7.57
CA LEU A 55 3.37 2.61 -6.96
C LEU A 55 3.30 2.10 -5.51
N ILE A 56 2.37 2.67 -4.72
CA ILE A 56 2.13 2.26 -3.35
C ILE A 56 1.76 0.76 -3.28
N TYR A 57 0.84 0.30 -4.13
CA TYR A 57 0.45 -1.11 -4.22
C TYR A 57 1.65 -2.04 -4.48
N LYS A 58 2.51 -1.69 -5.43
CA LYS A 58 3.74 -2.47 -5.74
C LYS A 58 4.71 -2.52 -4.57
N ASN A 59 4.86 -1.41 -3.84
CA ASN A 59 5.73 -1.32 -2.67
C ASN A 59 5.20 -2.18 -1.51
N ILE A 60 3.90 -2.13 -1.22
CA ILE A 60 3.26 -2.98 -0.20
C ILE A 60 3.46 -4.46 -0.55
N LYS A 61 3.21 -4.84 -1.81
CA LYS A 61 3.39 -6.23 -2.29
C LYS A 61 4.84 -6.70 -2.14
N THR A 62 5.80 -5.80 -2.36
CA THR A 62 7.23 -6.09 -2.21
C THR A 62 7.60 -6.28 -0.74
N GLU A 63 7.16 -5.39 0.14
CA GLU A 63 7.38 -5.48 1.58
C GLU A 63 6.80 -6.78 2.17
N ILE A 64 5.56 -7.13 1.84
CA ILE A 64 4.93 -8.38 2.29
C ILE A 64 5.77 -9.59 1.83
N LYS A 65 6.20 -9.62 0.56
CA LYS A 65 7.05 -10.70 0.03
C LYS A 65 8.40 -10.77 0.77
N GLN A 66 9.00 -9.63 1.10
CA GLN A 66 10.25 -9.59 1.86
C GLN A 66 10.05 -10.15 3.26
N ARG A 67 8.98 -9.78 3.96
CA ARG A 67 8.67 -10.31 5.30
C ARG A 67 8.42 -11.82 5.30
N VAL A 68 7.73 -12.33 4.28
CA VAL A 68 7.53 -13.77 4.09
C VAL A 68 8.85 -14.49 3.82
N LYS A 69 9.71 -13.95 2.94
CA LYS A 69 11.05 -14.52 2.65
C LYS A 69 11.96 -14.53 3.88
N LEU A 70 11.89 -13.49 4.72
CA LEU A 70 12.68 -13.36 5.94
C LEU A 70 12.13 -14.22 7.10
N GLY A 71 11.03 -14.95 6.88
CA GLY A 71 10.50 -15.90 7.85
C GLY A 71 10.11 -15.25 9.18
N ILE A 72 9.73 -13.96 9.20
CA ILE A 72 9.26 -13.30 10.43
C ILE A 72 8.02 -14.06 10.89
N PRO A 73 8.10 -14.87 11.96
CA PRO A 73 7.01 -15.74 12.33
C PRO A 73 5.88 -14.86 12.83
N TYR A 74 4.73 -14.95 12.17
CA TYR A 74 3.47 -14.26 12.51
C TYR A 74 2.98 -14.54 13.94
N ARG A 75 3.66 -15.41 14.70
CA ARG A 75 3.32 -15.81 16.07
C ARG A 75 3.92 -14.93 17.18
N GLN A 76 4.75 -13.94 16.88
CA GLN A 76 5.41 -13.12 17.92
C GLN A 76 4.84 -11.70 18.10
N LEU A 77 3.69 -11.39 17.50
CA LEU A 77 3.06 -10.07 17.62
C LEU A 77 1.59 -10.14 18.07
N HIS A 78 1.29 -11.02 19.03
CA HIS A 78 0.02 -11.01 19.76
C HIS A 78 0.22 -11.22 21.26
#